data_AF-A0A196S3T1-F1
#
_entry.id   AF-A0A196S3T1-F1
#
_cell.length_a   1.000
_cell.length_b   1.000
_cell.length_c   1.000
_cell.angle_alpha   90.00
_cell.angle_beta   90.00
_cell.angle_gamma   90.00
#
_symmetry.space_group_name_H-M   'P 1'
#
loop_
_entity.id
_entity.type
_entity.pdbx_description
1 polymer ?
#
loop_
_entity_poly.entity_id
_entity_poly.type
_entity_poly.pdbx_seq_one_letter_code
_entity_poly.pdbx_strand_id
1 'polypeptide(L)'
;MLVIYSYPGNCRVMEALIAAQYNQVEVSCPEFEMGKENKTEAFLKMNPNGKVPTLKTPEGAIFESTAIARYIARMRNDTGLMGVTFYQQAQVDQWIDWSNTELVPALNPWLYTIRGYLPPNPKVVEQGKQNTKALLAILNKWLAEHTFLVGERITLADIIMVCQLFYPMKFIMDAKYRAPFPSLMRWFLTCVNQPQFKAVMGPVDLCEKALELVMPKKEKKTEKKEEKKAEKKEEKKAAKEEKPVEEAPKKPAKNPLELLPPTTLDLDNWKRVYSNTHSDFYSVMDKFWAMYDAAGWSLWFCDYMYNDENKKGFMTANLVSGFIQRCDELRKYAFGNMSILKGENDAFFTIKGAWLMRGDSIQPMLDSNPDSASYTWKKVDINNEADKKELADLWCASETIDGKEINSNEVFK
;
A
#
# COMPACT_ATOMS: atom_id res chain seq x y z
N MET A 1 -35.08 -15.12 -4.69
CA MET A 1 -34.62 -13.88 -5.35
C MET A 1 -33.18 -13.64 -4.94
N LEU A 2 -32.29 -13.39 -5.90
CA LEU A 2 -30.89 -13.10 -5.64
C LEU A 2 -30.71 -11.60 -5.47
N VAL A 3 -30.04 -11.18 -4.38
CA VAL A 3 -29.82 -9.77 -4.06
C VAL A 3 -28.35 -9.53 -3.77
N ILE A 4 -27.69 -8.67 -4.55
CA ILE A 4 -26.31 -8.25 -4.29
C ILE A 4 -26.31 -6.87 -3.64
N TYR A 5 -25.75 -6.79 -2.44
CA TYR A 5 -25.52 -5.53 -1.73
C TYR A 5 -24.15 -4.96 -2.11
N SER A 6 -24.14 -3.74 -2.65
CA SER A 6 -22.92 -2.98 -2.97
C SER A 6 -23.25 -1.53 -3.31
N TYR A 7 -22.28 -0.62 -3.12
CA TYR A 7 -22.38 0.74 -3.63
C TYR A 7 -22.35 0.78 -5.18
N PRO A 8 -22.95 1.83 -5.81
CA PRO A 8 -22.97 1.99 -7.26
C PRO A 8 -21.58 2.09 -7.90
N GLY A 9 -21.42 1.53 -9.10
CA GLY A 9 -20.15 1.60 -9.85
C GLY A 9 -19.04 0.69 -9.31
N ASN A 10 -19.32 -0.25 -8.42
CA ASN A 10 -18.33 -1.25 -8.01
C ASN A 10 -18.07 -2.26 -9.16
N CYS A 11 -16.88 -2.23 -9.77
CA CYS A 11 -16.53 -3.15 -10.87
C CYS A 11 -16.60 -4.63 -10.46
N ARG A 12 -16.43 -4.94 -9.18
CA ARG A 12 -16.54 -6.31 -8.64
C ARG A 12 -17.95 -6.87 -8.74
N VAL A 13 -18.98 -6.02 -8.74
CA VAL A 13 -20.38 -6.45 -8.94
C VAL A 13 -20.62 -6.81 -10.41
N MET A 14 -19.91 -6.17 -11.34
CA MET A 14 -20.07 -6.42 -12.78
C MET A 14 -19.75 -7.88 -13.13
N GLU A 15 -18.81 -8.53 -12.42
CA GLU A 15 -18.48 -9.96 -12.58
C GLU A 15 -19.73 -10.84 -12.48
N ALA A 16 -20.49 -10.64 -11.40
CA ALA A 16 -21.71 -11.37 -11.08
C ALA A 16 -22.84 -11.02 -12.04
N LEU A 17 -23.03 -9.74 -12.36
CA LEU A 17 -24.11 -9.29 -13.24
C LEU A 17 -23.91 -9.74 -14.69
N ILE A 18 -22.68 -9.74 -15.21
CA ILE A 18 -22.39 -10.22 -16.57
C ILE A 18 -22.59 -11.74 -16.63
N ALA A 19 -22.13 -12.49 -15.62
CA ALA A 19 -22.44 -13.92 -15.52
C ALA A 19 -23.96 -14.16 -15.48
N ALA A 20 -24.71 -13.32 -14.77
CA ALA A 20 -26.17 -13.38 -14.72
C ALA A 20 -26.82 -13.10 -16.09
N GLN A 21 -26.28 -12.18 -16.90
CA GLN A 21 -26.74 -11.94 -18.27
C GLN A 21 -26.57 -13.17 -19.17
N TYR A 22 -25.40 -13.83 -19.12
CA TYR A 22 -25.17 -15.07 -19.86
C TYR A 22 -26.07 -16.21 -19.40
N ASN A 23 -26.31 -16.30 -18.08
CA ASN A 23 -27.18 -17.33 -17.51
C ASN A 23 -28.67 -16.98 -17.56
N GLN A 24 -29.03 -15.76 -17.96
CA GLN A 24 -30.41 -15.26 -17.93
C GLN A 24 -31.01 -15.39 -16.51
N VAL A 25 -30.22 -15.09 -15.49
CA VAL A 25 -30.62 -15.12 -14.08
C VAL A 25 -30.90 -13.70 -13.62
N GLU A 26 -32.02 -13.50 -12.93
CA GLU A 26 -32.37 -12.20 -12.36
C GLU A 26 -31.62 -11.95 -11.04
N VAL A 27 -30.95 -10.81 -10.96
CA VAL A 27 -30.21 -10.37 -9.77
C VAL A 27 -30.57 -8.92 -9.48
N SER A 28 -31.03 -8.66 -8.26
CA SER A 28 -31.34 -7.31 -7.78
C SER A 28 -30.12 -6.68 -7.11
N CYS A 29 -29.88 -5.40 -7.37
CA CYS A 29 -28.88 -4.58 -6.68
C CYS A 29 -29.58 -3.34 -6.08
N PRO A 30 -30.13 -3.43 -4.87
CA PRO A 30 -30.76 -2.29 -4.21
C PRO A 30 -29.72 -1.21 -3.88
N GLU A 31 -30.18 0.01 -3.63
CA GLU A 31 -29.34 1.08 -3.08
C GLU A 31 -28.69 0.61 -1.77
N PHE A 32 -27.43 1.00 -1.59
CA PHE A 32 -26.63 0.57 -0.45
C PHE A 32 -25.64 1.65 -0.02
N GLU A 33 -25.74 2.09 1.22
CA GLU A 33 -24.87 3.11 1.81
C GLU A 33 -23.67 2.49 2.54
N MET A 34 -22.53 2.48 1.84
CA MET A 34 -21.25 2.04 2.40
C MET A 34 -20.82 2.95 3.56
N GLY A 35 -20.36 2.35 4.66
CA GLY A 35 -19.98 3.03 5.89
C GLY A 35 -21.08 3.03 6.96
N LYS A 36 -22.34 2.78 6.57
CA LYS A 36 -23.49 2.63 7.48
C LYS A 36 -24.04 1.21 7.45
N GLU A 37 -24.61 0.79 6.33
CA GLU A 37 -25.31 -0.50 6.23
C GLU A 37 -24.39 -1.69 6.45
N ASN A 38 -23.17 -1.63 5.90
CA ASN A 38 -22.16 -2.68 6.05
C ASN A 38 -21.62 -2.86 7.48
N LYS A 39 -21.94 -1.94 8.39
CA LYS A 39 -21.56 -2.00 9.81
C LYS A 39 -22.69 -2.48 10.72
N THR A 40 -23.91 -2.63 10.19
CA THR A 40 -25.04 -3.13 10.98
C THR A 40 -24.83 -4.59 11.37
N GLU A 41 -25.33 -5.00 12.52
CA GLU A 41 -25.26 -6.41 12.96
C GLU A 41 -25.91 -7.35 11.94
N ALA A 42 -27.01 -6.92 11.31
CA ALA A 42 -27.71 -7.70 10.29
C ALA A 42 -26.81 -7.96 9.07
N PHE A 43 -26.06 -6.95 8.62
CA PHE A 43 -25.12 -7.13 7.52
C PHE A 43 -23.89 -7.94 7.92
N LEU A 44 -23.34 -7.71 9.12
CA LEU A 44 -22.18 -8.46 9.62
C LEU A 44 -22.48 -9.95 9.83
N LYS A 45 -23.74 -10.32 10.11
CA LYS A 45 -24.20 -11.71 10.09
C LYS A 45 -24.15 -12.34 8.69
N MET A 46 -24.32 -11.57 7.62
CA MET A 46 -24.20 -12.04 6.24
C MET A 46 -22.74 -12.06 5.76
N ASN A 47 -21.97 -11.02 6.09
CA ASN A 47 -20.55 -10.90 5.76
C ASN A 47 -19.77 -10.35 6.96
N PRO A 48 -19.06 -11.20 7.71
CA PRO A 48 -18.34 -10.79 8.92
C PRO A 48 -17.20 -9.81 8.63
N ASN A 49 -16.76 -9.69 7.37
CA ASN A 49 -15.75 -8.71 6.97
C ASN A 49 -16.33 -7.29 6.81
N GLY A 50 -17.65 -7.12 6.80
CA GLY A 50 -18.30 -5.83 6.52
C GLY A 50 -17.97 -5.27 5.14
N LYS A 51 -17.64 -6.15 4.17
CA LYS A 51 -17.25 -5.78 2.80
C LYS A 51 -18.40 -5.99 1.81
N VAL A 52 -18.25 -5.39 0.64
CA VAL A 52 -19.14 -5.58 -0.52
C VAL A 52 -18.30 -5.93 -1.76
N PRO A 53 -18.82 -6.70 -2.73
CA PRO A 53 -20.19 -7.22 -2.79
C PRO A 53 -20.49 -8.36 -1.82
N THR A 54 -21.75 -8.46 -1.40
CA THR A 54 -22.31 -9.61 -0.66
C THR A 54 -23.61 -10.03 -1.32
N LEU A 55 -23.73 -11.30 -1.71
CA LEU A 55 -24.93 -11.88 -2.31
C LEU A 55 -25.78 -12.53 -1.21
N LYS A 56 -27.08 -12.25 -1.20
CA LYS A 56 -28.08 -12.98 -0.43
C LYS A 56 -28.86 -13.91 -1.37
N THR A 57 -28.89 -15.19 -1.01
CA THR A 57 -29.66 -16.25 -1.67
C THR A 57 -30.74 -16.78 -0.72
N PRO A 58 -31.66 -17.65 -1.18
CA PRO A 58 -32.58 -18.36 -0.28
C PRO A 58 -31.90 -19.24 0.77
N GLU A 59 -30.71 -19.79 0.47
CA GLU A 59 -29.96 -20.69 1.33
C GLU A 59 -29.05 -19.96 2.33
N GLY A 60 -28.66 -18.71 2.03
CA GLY A 60 -27.77 -17.94 2.88
C GLY A 60 -27.05 -16.82 2.15
N ALA A 61 -26.02 -16.27 2.80
CA ALA A 61 -25.19 -15.22 2.20
C ALA A 61 -23.88 -15.80 1.65
N ILE A 62 -23.41 -15.22 0.55
CA ILE A 62 -22.11 -15.50 -0.08
C ILE A 62 -21.34 -14.18 -0.18
N PHE A 63 -20.10 -14.16 0.30
CA PHE A 63 -19.18 -13.03 0.16
C PHE A 63 -17.96 -13.42 -0.69
N GLU A 64 -17.15 -12.43 -1.07
CA GLU A 64 -16.14 -12.45 -2.14
C GLU A 64 -16.73 -12.40 -3.55
N SER A 65 -16.31 -11.41 -4.36
CA SER A 65 -16.93 -11.16 -5.67
C SER A 65 -16.78 -12.32 -6.64
N THR A 66 -15.61 -12.97 -6.66
CA THR A 66 -15.37 -14.13 -7.53
C THR A 66 -16.12 -15.38 -7.06
N ALA A 67 -16.38 -15.52 -5.75
CA ALA A 67 -17.23 -16.60 -5.23
C ALA A 67 -18.70 -16.37 -5.63
N ILE A 68 -19.19 -15.14 -5.51
CA ILE A 68 -20.53 -14.73 -5.96
C ILE A 68 -20.68 -15.00 -7.47
N ALA A 69 -19.71 -14.57 -8.27
CA ALA A 69 -19.74 -14.76 -9.73
C ALA A 69 -19.67 -16.25 -10.12
N ARG A 70 -18.85 -17.07 -9.42
CA ARG A 70 -18.85 -18.53 -9.60
C ARG A 70 -20.18 -19.16 -9.24
N TYR A 71 -20.82 -18.73 -8.15
CA TYR A 71 -22.14 -19.24 -7.76
C TYR A 71 -23.16 -18.99 -8.88
N ILE A 72 -23.26 -17.76 -9.38
CA ILE A 72 -24.17 -17.41 -10.48
C ILE A 72 -23.83 -18.19 -11.75
N ALA A 73 -22.55 -18.29 -12.12
CA ALA A 73 -22.11 -19.05 -13.29
C ALA A 73 -22.51 -20.53 -13.22
N ARG A 74 -22.39 -21.15 -12.03
CA ARG A 74 -22.72 -22.56 -11.77
C ARG A 74 -24.22 -22.84 -11.69
N MET A 75 -25.09 -21.83 -11.55
CA MET A 75 -26.55 -22.02 -11.58
C MET A 75 -27.03 -22.61 -12.91
N ARG A 76 -26.26 -22.43 -14.00
CA ARG A 76 -26.55 -22.98 -15.32
C ARG A 76 -25.30 -23.57 -15.96
N ASN A 77 -25.08 -24.87 -15.74
CA ASN A 77 -23.95 -25.57 -16.35
C ASN A 77 -24.05 -25.66 -17.88
N ASP A 78 -25.27 -25.59 -18.43
CA ASP A 78 -25.54 -25.67 -19.87
C ASP A 78 -25.01 -24.46 -20.67
N THR A 79 -24.80 -23.31 -20.02
CA THR A 79 -24.20 -22.13 -20.67
C THR A 79 -22.68 -22.24 -20.83
N GLY A 80 -22.05 -23.19 -20.14
CA GLY A 80 -20.62 -23.45 -20.25
C GLY A 80 -19.72 -22.34 -19.69
N LEU A 81 -20.23 -21.43 -18.86
CA LEU A 81 -19.42 -20.34 -18.28
C LEU A 81 -18.26 -20.84 -17.39
N MET A 82 -18.40 -22.01 -16.78
CA MET A 82 -17.31 -22.65 -16.04
C MET A 82 -16.45 -23.56 -16.92
N GLY A 83 -16.68 -23.64 -18.23
CA GLY A 83 -16.09 -24.66 -19.10
C GLY A 83 -16.90 -25.97 -19.10
N VAL A 84 -16.76 -26.75 -20.18
CA VAL A 84 -17.60 -27.94 -20.43
C VAL A 84 -16.94 -29.27 -20.05
N THR A 85 -15.66 -29.23 -19.66
CA THR A 85 -14.92 -30.39 -19.15
C THR A 85 -14.24 -30.05 -17.83
N PHE A 86 -13.87 -31.06 -17.03
CA PHE A 86 -13.09 -30.83 -15.80
C PHE A 86 -11.76 -30.11 -16.08
N TYR A 87 -11.13 -30.40 -17.22
CA TYR A 87 -9.92 -29.70 -17.66
C TYR A 87 -10.18 -28.21 -17.89
N GLN A 88 -11.24 -27.86 -18.61
CA GLN A 88 -11.59 -26.46 -18.85
C GLN A 88 -12.02 -25.75 -17.56
N GLN A 89 -12.73 -26.44 -16.66
CA GLN A 89 -13.08 -25.90 -15.34
C GLN A 89 -11.84 -25.52 -14.54
N ALA A 90 -10.83 -26.40 -14.52
CA ALA A 90 -9.54 -26.08 -13.90
C ALA A 90 -8.83 -24.90 -14.58
N GLN A 91 -8.89 -24.79 -15.91
CA GLN A 91 -8.33 -23.63 -16.61
C GLN A 91 -9.09 -22.32 -16.31
N VAL A 92 -10.41 -22.38 -16.14
CA VAL A 92 -11.20 -21.21 -15.71
C VAL A 92 -10.75 -20.77 -14.32
N ASP A 93 -10.67 -21.69 -13.36
CA ASP A 93 -10.18 -21.38 -12.02
C ASP A 93 -8.72 -20.87 -12.04
N GLN A 94 -7.85 -21.43 -12.88
CA GLN A 94 -6.47 -20.97 -13.07
C GLN A 94 -6.40 -19.48 -13.43
N TRP A 95 -7.19 -19.02 -14.40
CA TRP A 95 -7.18 -17.62 -14.82
C TRP A 95 -7.81 -16.68 -13.78
N ILE A 96 -8.84 -17.15 -13.07
CA ILE A 96 -9.47 -16.40 -11.98
C ILE A 96 -8.47 -16.22 -10.83
N ASP A 97 -7.80 -17.28 -10.43
CA ASP A 97 -6.84 -17.26 -9.33
C ASP A 97 -5.61 -16.44 -9.72
N TRP A 98 -5.05 -16.64 -10.92
CA TRP A 98 -3.95 -15.82 -11.45
C TRP A 98 -4.32 -14.33 -11.48
N SER A 99 -5.55 -13.98 -11.85
CA SER A 99 -6.02 -12.60 -11.78
C SER A 99 -5.97 -12.05 -10.35
N ASN A 100 -6.44 -12.82 -9.36
CA ASN A 100 -6.54 -12.38 -7.97
C ASN A 100 -5.21 -12.36 -7.23
N THR A 101 -4.28 -13.27 -7.55
CA THR A 101 -3.00 -13.40 -6.84
C THR A 101 -1.84 -12.69 -7.53
N GLU A 102 -1.90 -12.50 -8.85
CA GLU A 102 -0.83 -11.85 -9.61
C GLU A 102 -1.25 -10.47 -10.12
N LEU A 103 -2.28 -10.42 -10.98
CA LEU A 103 -2.63 -9.20 -11.71
C LEU A 103 -3.16 -8.10 -10.78
N VAL A 104 -4.16 -8.42 -9.95
CA VAL A 104 -4.82 -7.45 -9.08
C VAL A 104 -3.84 -6.88 -8.03
N PRO A 105 -2.98 -7.67 -7.36
CA PRO A 105 -1.96 -7.14 -6.46
C PRO A 105 -0.91 -6.25 -7.13
N ALA A 106 -0.55 -6.53 -8.39
CA ALA A 106 0.36 -5.66 -9.15
C ALA A 106 -0.32 -4.35 -9.61
N LEU A 107 -1.60 -4.41 -9.96
CA LEU A 107 -2.36 -3.33 -10.57
C LEU A 107 -2.96 -2.35 -9.55
N ASN A 108 -3.51 -2.86 -8.45
CA ASN A 108 -4.23 -2.05 -7.47
C ASN A 108 -3.37 -0.93 -6.87
N PRO A 109 -2.09 -1.11 -6.52
CA PRO A 109 -1.28 -0.02 -5.99
C PRO A 109 -1.18 1.15 -6.98
N TRP A 110 -1.06 0.88 -8.28
CA TRP A 110 -1.10 1.92 -9.31
C TRP A 110 -2.47 2.59 -9.40
N LEU A 111 -3.54 1.81 -9.61
CA LEU A 111 -4.88 2.37 -9.80
C LEU A 111 -5.39 3.12 -8.56
N TYR A 112 -5.24 2.54 -7.38
CA TYR A 112 -5.80 3.09 -6.14
C TYR A 112 -5.05 4.32 -5.66
N THR A 113 -3.74 4.40 -5.89
CA THR A 113 -2.98 5.63 -5.61
C THR A 113 -3.38 6.76 -6.56
N ILE A 114 -3.58 6.50 -7.86
CA ILE A 114 -4.07 7.51 -8.81
C ILE A 114 -5.49 7.96 -8.48
N ARG A 115 -6.34 7.04 -8.02
CA ARG A 115 -7.74 7.31 -7.66
C ARG A 115 -7.92 7.90 -6.25
N GLY A 116 -6.84 8.06 -5.49
CA GLY A 116 -6.86 8.63 -4.12
C GLY A 116 -7.41 7.69 -3.04
N TYR A 117 -7.57 6.40 -3.33
CA TYR A 117 -7.92 5.39 -2.30
C TYR A 117 -6.71 4.95 -1.47
N LEU A 118 -5.50 5.12 -2.02
CA LEU A 118 -4.25 4.98 -1.30
C LEU A 118 -3.51 6.34 -1.26
N PRO A 119 -2.65 6.57 -0.26
CA PRO A 119 -1.84 7.78 -0.19
C PRO A 119 -1.02 7.98 -1.48
N PRO A 120 -0.83 9.24 -1.93
CA PRO A 120 0.00 9.54 -3.09
C PRO A 120 1.44 9.04 -2.92
N ASN A 121 1.87 8.13 -3.80
CA ASN A 121 3.22 7.58 -3.79
C ASN A 121 3.70 7.30 -5.23
N PRO A 122 4.57 8.15 -5.80
CA PRO A 122 5.08 7.97 -7.16
C PRO A 122 5.84 6.65 -7.37
N LYS A 123 6.58 6.17 -6.36
CA LYS A 123 7.35 4.91 -6.45
C LYS A 123 6.41 3.70 -6.57
N VAL A 124 5.35 3.67 -5.76
CA VAL A 124 4.31 2.62 -5.82
C VAL A 124 3.59 2.64 -7.16
N VAL A 125 3.28 3.83 -7.69
CA VAL A 125 2.67 3.98 -9.01
C VAL A 125 3.58 3.45 -10.11
N GLU A 126 4.88 3.79 -10.09
CA GLU A 126 5.82 3.34 -11.12
C GLU A 126 6.09 1.83 -11.02
N GLN A 127 6.24 1.29 -9.82
CA GLN A 127 6.39 -0.15 -9.63
C GLN A 127 5.13 -0.91 -10.08
N GLY A 128 3.94 -0.41 -9.71
CA GLY A 128 2.67 -0.99 -10.13
C GLY A 128 2.51 -0.98 -11.65
N LYS A 129 2.93 0.11 -12.33
CA LYS A 129 3.02 0.17 -13.81
C LYS A 129 3.92 -0.93 -14.35
N GLN A 130 5.15 -1.05 -13.86
CA GLN A 130 6.12 -2.03 -14.39
C GLN A 130 5.67 -3.48 -14.17
N ASN A 131 5.19 -3.80 -12.96
CA ASN A 131 4.68 -5.13 -12.63
C ASN A 131 3.46 -5.49 -13.46
N THR A 132 2.51 -4.56 -13.58
CA THR A 132 1.32 -4.75 -14.43
C THR A 132 1.72 -4.96 -15.88
N LYS A 133 2.71 -4.21 -16.40
CA LYS A 133 3.20 -4.35 -17.77
C LYS A 133 3.73 -5.76 -18.05
N ALA A 134 4.47 -6.34 -17.11
CA ALA A 134 5.00 -7.70 -17.24
C ALA A 134 3.87 -8.75 -17.30
N LEU A 135 2.86 -8.63 -16.44
CA LEU A 135 1.72 -9.55 -16.42
C LEU A 135 0.82 -9.42 -17.65
N LEU A 136 0.60 -8.19 -18.13
CA LEU A 136 -0.12 -7.97 -19.40
C LEU A 136 0.63 -8.55 -20.60
N ALA A 137 1.97 -8.63 -20.56
CA ALA A 137 2.73 -9.28 -21.62
C ALA A 137 2.47 -10.79 -21.67
N ILE A 138 2.34 -11.45 -20.50
CA ILE A 138 1.97 -12.87 -20.40
C ILE A 138 0.58 -13.08 -20.99
N LEU A 139 -0.40 -12.27 -20.56
CA LEU A 139 -1.77 -12.36 -21.04
C LEU A 139 -1.87 -12.08 -22.54
N ASN A 140 -1.15 -11.09 -23.05
CA ASN A 140 -1.08 -10.79 -24.48
C ASN A 140 -0.48 -11.94 -25.29
N LYS A 141 0.58 -12.60 -24.78
CA LYS A 141 1.18 -13.76 -25.43
C LYS A 141 0.19 -14.92 -25.50
N TRP A 142 -0.52 -15.21 -24.41
CA TRP A 142 -1.56 -16.23 -24.40
C TRP A 142 -2.65 -15.95 -25.44
N LEU A 143 -3.16 -14.71 -25.45
CA LEU A 143 -4.23 -14.26 -26.35
C LEU A 143 -3.77 -14.08 -27.80
N ALA A 144 -2.49 -14.25 -28.12
CA ALA A 144 -2.04 -14.28 -29.51
C ALA A 144 -2.53 -15.55 -30.23
N GLU A 145 -2.69 -16.64 -29.49
CA GLU A 145 -3.06 -17.96 -30.04
C GLU A 145 -4.51 -18.36 -29.70
N HIS A 146 -5.21 -17.57 -28.89
CA HIS A 146 -6.55 -17.89 -28.40
C HIS A 146 -7.52 -16.71 -28.62
N THR A 147 -8.77 -17.01 -28.95
CA THR A 147 -9.81 -15.97 -29.07
C THR A 147 -10.28 -15.50 -27.70
N PHE A 148 -10.43 -16.45 -26.77
CA PHE A 148 -10.84 -16.25 -25.37
C PHE A 148 -9.89 -16.99 -24.44
N LEU A 149 -9.97 -16.75 -23.14
CA LEU A 149 -9.03 -17.34 -22.18
C LEU A 149 -9.10 -18.86 -22.13
N VAL A 150 -10.30 -19.44 -22.29
CA VAL A 150 -10.54 -20.88 -22.17
C VAL A 150 -11.53 -21.37 -23.23
N GLY A 151 -11.16 -22.42 -23.97
CA GLY A 151 -12.12 -23.21 -24.76
C GLY A 151 -12.78 -22.49 -25.94
N GLU A 152 -12.16 -21.44 -26.50
CA GLU A 152 -12.66 -20.67 -27.65
C GLU A 152 -14.09 -20.13 -27.50
N ARG A 153 -14.50 -19.84 -26.26
CA ARG A 153 -15.76 -19.17 -25.94
C ARG A 153 -15.60 -18.31 -24.68
N ILE A 154 -16.55 -17.41 -24.44
CA ILE A 154 -16.57 -16.64 -23.20
C ILE A 154 -16.86 -17.58 -22.03
N THR A 155 -15.98 -17.50 -21.03
CA THR A 155 -16.11 -18.15 -19.74
C THR A 155 -16.05 -17.12 -18.62
N LEU A 156 -16.23 -17.58 -17.38
CA LEU A 156 -16.10 -16.73 -16.20
C LEU A 156 -14.69 -16.15 -16.07
N ALA A 157 -13.66 -16.83 -16.60
CA ALA A 157 -12.31 -16.30 -16.67
C ALA A 157 -12.26 -14.99 -17.47
N ASP A 158 -12.89 -14.95 -18.64
CA ASP A 158 -12.95 -13.73 -19.47
C ASP A 158 -13.70 -12.61 -18.75
N ILE A 159 -14.85 -12.93 -18.16
CA ILE A 159 -15.68 -11.97 -17.43
C ILE A 159 -14.88 -11.31 -16.30
N ILE A 160 -14.25 -12.11 -15.43
CA ILE A 160 -13.47 -11.59 -14.30
C ILE A 160 -12.29 -10.76 -14.80
N MET A 161 -11.50 -11.28 -15.75
CA MET A 161 -10.32 -10.59 -16.26
C MET A 161 -10.68 -9.22 -16.88
N VAL A 162 -11.77 -9.16 -17.66
CA VAL A 162 -12.27 -7.89 -18.23
C VAL A 162 -12.73 -6.93 -17.14
N CYS A 163 -13.47 -7.39 -16.13
CA CYS A 163 -13.91 -6.55 -15.01
C CYS A 163 -12.73 -5.96 -14.22
N GLN A 164 -11.65 -6.74 -14.03
CA GLN A 164 -10.43 -6.24 -13.36
C GLN A 164 -9.68 -5.22 -14.22
N LEU A 165 -9.71 -5.37 -15.55
CA LEU A 165 -9.08 -4.43 -16.49
C LEU A 165 -9.96 -3.22 -16.84
N PHE A 166 -11.25 -3.23 -16.51
CA PHE A 166 -12.21 -2.19 -16.89
C PHE A 166 -11.76 -0.77 -16.49
N TYR A 167 -11.55 -0.53 -15.20
CA TYR A 167 -11.09 0.77 -14.72
C TYR A 167 -9.66 1.15 -15.12
N PRO A 168 -8.69 0.21 -15.12
CA PRO A 168 -7.39 0.47 -15.70
C PRO A 168 -7.43 0.97 -17.14
N MET A 169 -8.19 0.28 -18.00
CA MET A 169 -8.37 0.64 -19.41
C MET A 169 -9.06 1.99 -19.58
N LYS A 170 -9.94 2.36 -18.65
CA LYS A 170 -10.68 3.63 -18.68
C LYS A 170 -9.88 4.82 -18.15
N PHE A 171 -9.01 4.62 -17.16
CA PHE A 171 -8.43 5.73 -16.40
C PHE A 171 -6.91 5.86 -16.44
N ILE A 172 -6.15 4.78 -16.55
CA ILE A 172 -4.69 4.83 -16.32
C ILE A 172 -3.86 4.21 -17.44
N MET A 173 -4.45 3.36 -18.28
CA MET A 173 -3.76 2.73 -19.42
C MET A 173 -4.07 3.47 -20.72
N ASP A 174 -3.32 4.53 -20.98
CA ASP A 174 -3.45 5.30 -22.22
C ASP A 174 -3.05 4.48 -23.48
N ALA A 175 -3.21 5.09 -24.66
CA ALA A 175 -2.87 4.44 -25.92
C ALA A 175 -1.40 3.99 -25.99
N LYS A 176 -0.46 4.75 -25.42
CA LYS A 176 0.96 4.43 -25.42
C LYS A 176 1.26 3.22 -24.53
N TYR A 177 0.64 3.14 -23.37
CA TYR A 177 0.80 2.03 -22.45
C TYR A 177 0.21 0.73 -23.03
N ARG A 178 -0.88 0.83 -23.79
CA ARG A 178 -1.58 -0.32 -24.40
C ARG A 178 -0.97 -0.80 -25.72
N ALA A 179 -0.22 0.05 -26.43
CA ALA A 179 0.37 -0.26 -27.74
C ALA A 179 1.17 -1.59 -27.81
N PRO A 180 1.93 -2.00 -26.77
CA PRO A 180 2.64 -3.28 -26.80
C PRO A 180 1.76 -4.54 -26.71
N PHE A 181 0.44 -4.40 -26.49
CA PHE A 181 -0.46 -5.51 -26.18
C PHE A 181 -1.61 -5.65 -27.20
N PRO A 182 -1.34 -5.85 -28.50
CA PRO A 182 -2.37 -5.88 -29.53
C PRO A 182 -3.39 -7.02 -29.35
N SER A 183 -2.94 -8.22 -28.96
CA SER A 183 -3.81 -9.39 -28.77
C SER A 183 -4.70 -9.23 -27.54
N LEU A 184 -4.15 -8.68 -26.45
CA LEU A 184 -4.92 -8.27 -25.28
C LEU A 184 -6.00 -7.25 -25.66
N MET A 185 -5.64 -6.22 -26.42
CA MET A 185 -6.58 -5.19 -26.83
C MET A 185 -7.69 -5.73 -27.73
N ARG A 186 -7.35 -6.63 -28.67
CA ARG A 186 -8.32 -7.35 -29.50
C ARG A 186 -9.32 -8.11 -28.63
N TRP A 187 -8.83 -8.91 -27.68
CA TRP A 187 -9.68 -9.70 -26.79
C TRP A 187 -10.55 -8.80 -25.90
N PHE A 188 -9.97 -7.79 -25.25
CA PHE A 188 -10.70 -6.89 -24.36
C PHE A 188 -11.85 -6.19 -25.11
N LEU A 189 -11.55 -5.63 -26.29
CA LEU A 189 -12.56 -4.98 -27.14
C LEU A 189 -13.61 -5.96 -27.66
N THR A 190 -13.23 -7.21 -27.94
CA THR A 190 -14.19 -8.26 -28.34
C THR A 190 -15.17 -8.57 -27.20
N CYS A 191 -14.68 -8.70 -25.97
CA CYS A 191 -15.50 -9.01 -24.79
C CYS A 191 -16.42 -7.86 -24.41
N VAL A 192 -15.90 -6.64 -24.23
CA VAL A 192 -16.74 -5.49 -23.80
C VAL A 192 -17.80 -5.11 -24.83
N ASN A 193 -17.66 -5.54 -26.09
CA ASN A 193 -18.64 -5.29 -27.13
C ASN A 193 -19.75 -6.35 -27.24
N GLN A 194 -19.66 -7.45 -26.48
CA GLN A 194 -20.73 -8.44 -26.41
C GLN A 194 -21.98 -7.84 -25.76
N PRO A 195 -23.19 -8.25 -26.19
CA PRO A 195 -24.44 -7.73 -25.64
C PRO A 195 -24.53 -7.84 -24.10
N GLN A 196 -24.09 -8.97 -23.54
CA GLN A 196 -24.11 -9.25 -22.10
C GLN A 196 -23.18 -8.33 -21.31
N PHE A 197 -22.00 -8.01 -21.86
CA PHE A 197 -21.09 -7.05 -21.25
C PHE A 197 -21.65 -5.63 -21.34
N LYS A 198 -22.13 -5.22 -22.53
CA LYS A 198 -22.73 -3.89 -22.75
C LYS A 198 -23.94 -3.62 -21.86
N ALA A 199 -24.76 -4.63 -21.60
CA ALA A 199 -25.92 -4.51 -20.72
C ALA A 199 -25.55 -4.10 -19.28
N VAL A 200 -24.33 -4.41 -18.83
CA VAL A 200 -23.86 -4.14 -17.46
C VAL A 200 -22.86 -2.99 -17.41
N MET A 201 -21.87 -2.99 -18.30
CA MET A 201 -20.79 -1.99 -18.32
C MET A 201 -21.16 -0.71 -19.05
N GLY A 202 -22.19 -0.75 -19.91
CA GLY A 202 -22.47 0.30 -20.88
C GLY A 202 -21.36 0.42 -21.94
N PRO A 203 -21.32 1.56 -22.67
CA PRO A 203 -20.20 1.89 -23.55
C PRO A 203 -18.89 2.01 -22.77
N VAL A 204 -17.83 1.42 -23.32
CA VAL A 204 -16.49 1.43 -22.70
C VAL A 204 -15.56 2.36 -23.47
N ASP A 205 -15.41 3.58 -22.95
CA ASP A 205 -14.45 4.55 -23.47
C ASP A 205 -13.05 4.23 -22.93
N LEU A 206 -12.09 4.06 -23.84
CA LEU A 206 -10.71 3.79 -23.48
C LEU A 206 -10.00 5.09 -23.08
N CYS A 207 -9.05 4.97 -22.16
CA CYS A 207 -8.22 6.07 -21.71
C CYS A 207 -7.43 6.68 -22.89
N GLU A 208 -7.70 7.94 -23.19
CA GLU A 208 -6.91 8.75 -24.13
C GLU A 208 -5.66 9.32 -23.46
N LYS A 209 -5.84 9.90 -22.26
CA LYS A 209 -4.77 10.43 -21.41
C LYS A 209 -4.86 9.81 -20.02
N ALA A 210 -3.79 9.16 -19.58
CA ALA A 210 -3.72 8.55 -18.27
C ALA A 210 -3.91 9.60 -17.17
N LEU A 211 -4.75 9.28 -16.18
CA LEU A 211 -4.83 10.07 -14.95
C LEU A 211 -3.46 10.05 -14.27
N GLU A 212 -3.01 11.24 -13.90
CA GLU A 212 -1.72 11.43 -13.23
C GLU A 212 -1.91 11.51 -11.72
N LEU A 213 -0.84 11.22 -11.00
CA LEU A 213 -0.84 11.29 -9.55
C LEU A 213 -1.01 12.75 -9.12
N VAL A 214 -2.14 13.06 -8.50
CA VAL A 214 -2.35 14.37 -7.90
C VAL A 214 -1.68 14.36 -6.53
N MET A 215 -0.53 15.01 -6.45
CA MET A 215 0.08 15.35 -5.16
C MET A 215 -0.79 16.41 -4.49
N PRO A 216 -1.13 16.30 -3.20
CA PRO A 216 -1.82 17.37 -2.49
C PRO A 216 -0.99 18.64 -2.66
N LYS A 217 -1.61 19.68 -3.23
CA LYS A 217 -1.02 21.01 -3.19
C LYS A 217 -0.74 21.29 -1.73
N LYS A 218 0.50 21.69 -1.38
CA LYS A 218 0.77 22.37 -0.11
C LYS A 218 -0.21 23.52 -0.05
N GLU A 219 -1.32 23.35 0.67
CA GLU A 219 -2.16 24.47 1.05
C GLU A 219 -1.22 25.41 1.80
N LYS A 220 -0.89 26.53 1.18
CA LYS A 220 -0.49 27.70 1.94
C LYS A 220 -1.67 27.95 2.88
N LYS A 221 -1.53 27.55 4.15
CA LYS A 221 -2.25 28.17 5.26
C LYS A 221 -1.82 29.64 5.33
N THR A 222 -2.23 30.41 4.34
CA THR A 222 -2.40 31.87 4.42
C THR A 222 -3.82 32.06 4.90
N GLU A 223 -3.99 31.99 6.21
CA GLU A 223 -4.98 32.68 7.03
C GLU A 223 -4.85 32.12 8.45
N LYS A 224 -4.74 33.01 9.43
CA LYS A 224 -4.36 32.77 10.85
C LYS A 224 -2.87 32.58 11.16
N LYS A 225 -2.05 33.55 10.73
CA LYS A 225 -0.85 33.93 11.51
C LYS A 225 -0.44 35.40 11.32
N GLU A 226 -1.40 36.29 11.03
CA GLU A 226 -1.14 37.73 10.85
C GLU A 226 -1.15 38.56 12.14
N GLU A 227 -1.45 38.00 13.32
CA GLU A 227 -1.47 38.80 14.57
C GLU A 227 -0.25 38.68 15.49
N LYS A 228 0.84 37.98 15.11
CA LYS A 228 2.03 37.87 16.00
C LYS A 228 3.39 38.13 15.34
N LYS A 229 3.44 38.88 14.24
CA LYS A 229 4.72 39.29 13.63
C LYS A 229 4.76 40.76 13.19
N ALA A 230 3.97 41.62 13.84
CA ALA A 230 4.04 43.07 13.66
C ALA A 230 5.15 43.75 14.48
N GLU A 231 5.84 43.04 15.38
CA GLU A 231 7.04 43.55 16.05
C GLU A 231 8.26 42.71 15.65
N LYS A 232 9.34 43.40 15.25
CA LYS A 232 10.61 42.86 14.73
C LYS A 232 10.60 42.46 13.25
N LYS A 233 10.49 43.47 12.37
CA LYS A 233 11.44 43.66 11.25
C LYS A 233 11.20 44.99 10.53
N GLU A 234 11.24 46.09 11.27
CA GLU A 234 11.92 47.29 10.74
C GLU A 234 13.41 47.05 10.97
N GLU A 235 14.07 46.42 10.01
CA GLU A 235 15.40 46.81 9.58
C GLU A 235 15.86 45.91 8.42
N LYS A 236 16.32 46.60 7.37
CA LYS A 236 17.03 46.10 6.18
C LYS A 236 16.16 45.57 5.04
N LYS A 237 15.56 46.55 4.34
CA LYS A 237 15.42 46.56 2.88
C LYS A 237 16.79 46.71 2.19
N ALA A 238 16.81 46.24 0.93
CA ALA A 238 17.77 46.46 -0.17
C ALA A 238 19.05 45.58 -0.12
N ALA A 239 19.43 44.83 -1.16
CA ALA A 239 19.39 45.08 -2.62
C ALA A 239 19.15 43.76 -3.43
N LYS A 240 18.19 43.73 -4.37
CA LYS A 240 18.28 43.78 -5.87
C LYS A 240 18.87 42.52 -6.55
N GLU A 241 18.03 41.76 -7.30
CA GLU A 241 17.96 41.64 -8.79
C GLU A 241 18.99 40.59 -9.31
N GLU A 242 18.74 39.52 -10.07
CA GLU A 242 18.00 39.26 -11.33
C GLU A 242 17.71 37.73 -11.52
N LYS A 243 16.82 37.37 -12.45
CA LYS A 243 16.63 36.05 -13.12
C LYS A 243 16.89 36.27 -14.63
N PRO A 244 16.90 35.26 -15.55
CA PRO A 244 16.88 33.78 -15.45
C PRO A 244 17.87 33.05 -16.40
N VAL A 245 18.14 31.74 -16.24
CA VAL A 245 18.36 30.81 -17.38
C VAL A 245 17.91 29.39 -17.02
N GLU A 246 17.27 28.74 -17.99
CA GLU A 246 16.74 27.38 -18.05
C GLU A 246 17.79 26.42 -18.65
N GLU A 247 18.01 25.23 -18.08
CA GLU A 247 18.81 24.17 -18.73
C GLU A 247 18.36 22.75 -18.33
N ALA A 248 18.39 21.85 -19.31
CA ALA A 248 17.82 20.49 -19.33
C ALA A 248 18.66 19.42 -18.55
N PRO A 249 18.19 18.17 -18.40
CA PRO A 249 18.42 17.32 -17.21
C PRO A 249 19.77 16.57 -17.17
N LYS A 250 20.37 16.47 -15.96
CA LYS A 250 21.56 15.65 -15.65
C LYS A 250 21.22 14.35 -14.88
N LYS A 251 22.04 13.32 -15.15
CA LYS A 251 22.13 11.93 -14.61
C LYS A 251 21.94 11.76 -13.09
N PRO A 252 21.60 10.54 -12.59
CA PRO A 252 21.12 10.31 -11.22
C PRO A 252 22.15 10.70 -10.16
N ALA A 253 21.72 11.50 -9.18
CA ALA A 253 22.55 11.97 -8.08
C ALA A 253 22.90 10.83 -7.10
N LYS A 254 24.17 10.79 -6.66
CA LYS A 254 24.62 9.96 -5.52
C LYS A 254 23.87 10.38 -4.24
N ASN A 255 23.62 9.42 -3.35
CA ASN A 255 22.89 9.67 -2.10
C ASN A 255 23.60 10.77 -1.27
N PRO A 256 22.91 11.85 -0.84
CA PRO A 256 23.51 12.96 -0.10
C PRO A 256 24.31 12.55 1.16
N LEU A 257 24.01 11.40 1.75
CA LEU A 257 24.70 10.87 2.92
C LEU A 257 26.11 10.34 2.64
N GLU A 258 26.44 10.01 1.37
CA GLU A 258 27.79 9.62 0.96
C GLU A 258 28.76 10.79 0.87
N LEU A 259 28.25 12.03 0.89
CA LEU A 259 29.03 13.26 0.83
C LEU A 259 29.46 13.77 2.22
N LEU A 260 29.05 13.08 3.29
CA LEU A 260 29.40 13.46 4.67
C LEU A 260 30.85 13.08 5.01
N PRO A 261 31.53 13.85 5.89
CA PRO A 261 32.92 13.59 6.30
C PRO A 261 33.11 12.18 6.85
N PRO A 262 34.24 11.49 6.62
CA PRO A 262 34.48 10.13 7.12
C PRO A 262 34.21 9.97 8.61
N THR A 263 33.72 8.80 9.01
CA THR A 263 33.36 8.44 10.40
C THR A 263 34.23 7.28 10.86
N THR A 264 34.56 7.22 12.15
CA THR A 264 35.28 6.08 12.74
C THR A 264 34.36 4.91 13.08
N LEU A 265 33.06 5.15 13.30
CA LEU A 265 32.08 4.09 13.51
C LEU A 265 31.84 3.29 12.23
N ASP A 266 32.13 1.98 12.30
CA ASP A 266 31.73 0.96 11.31
C ASP A 266 30.35 0.39 11.67
N LEU A 267 29.34 0.77 10.89
CA LEU A 267 27.95 0.37 11.13
C LEU A 267 27.74 -1.14 10.95
N ASP A 268 28.41 -1.77 9.97
CA ASP A 268 28.24 -3.19 9.69
C ASP A 268 28.86 -4.03 10.83
N ASN A 269 30.00 -3.59 11.36
CA ASN A 269 30.57 -4.19 12.56
C ASN A 269 29.66 -4.01 13.78
N TRP A 270 29.07 -2.82 13.99
CA TRP A 270 28.10 -2.61 15.07
C TRP A 270 26.91 -3.57 15.00
N LYS A 271 26.27 -3.68 13.83
CA LYS A 271 25.12 -4.58 13.62
C LYS A 271 25.45 -6.04 13.89
N ARG A 272 26.67 -6.46 13.56
CA ARG A 272 27.19 -7.80 13.84
C ARG A 272 27.42 -8.01 15.33
N VAL A 273 28.02 -7.05 16.04
CA VAL A 273 28.22 -7.12 17.49
C VAL A 273 26.89 -7.20 18.24
N TYR A 274 25.94 -6.34 17.86
CA TYR A 274 24.60 -6.30 18.44
C TYR A 274 23.84 -7.63 18.20
N SER A 275 23.85 -8.17 16.98
CA SER A 275 23.14 -9.42 16.66
C SER A 275 23.71 -10.68 17.35
N ASN A 276 24.99 -10.66 17.72
CA ASN A 276 25.68 -11.81 18.32
C ASN A 276 25.68 -11.79 19.86
N THR A 277 25.03 -10.80 20.48
CA THR A 277 24.90 -10.74 21.94
C THR A 277 23.66 -11.51 22.36
N HIS A 278 23.86 -12.63 23.07
CA HIS A 278 22.80 -13.58 23.42
C HIS A 278 22.47 -13.67 24.92
N SER A 279 23.29 -13.09 25.80
CA SER A 279 23.17 -13.32 27.25
C SER A 279 23.35 -12.09 28.14
N ASP A 280 23.99 -11.03 27.65
CA ASP A 280 24.21 -9.78 28.41
C ASP A 280 23.85 -8.59 27.52
N PHE A 281 22.54 -8.35 27.37
CA PHE A 281 22.01 -7.36 26.45
C PHE A 281 22.44 -5.94 26.80
N TYR A 282 22.64 -5.60 28.07
CA TYR A 282 23.05 -4.24 28.47
C TYR A 282 24.55 -4.01 28.33
N SER A 283 25.42 -5.01 28.55
CA SER A 283 26.87 -4.86 28.35
C SER A 283 27.29 -4.53 26.91
N VAL A 284 26.43 -4.79 25.92
CA VAL A 284 26.70 -4.43 24.53
C VAL A 284 26.80 -2.91 24.34
N MET A 285 26.19 -2.14 25.23
CA MET A 285 26.22 -0.68 25.19
C MET A 285 27.61 -0.11 25.49
N ASP A 286 28.41 -0.76 26.33
CA ASP A 286 29.81 -0.34 26.55
C ASP A 286 30.62 -0.43 25.26
N LYS A 287 30.38 -1.48 24.46
CA LYS A 287 30.99 -1.65 23.13
C LYS A 287 30.47 -0.62 22.14
N PHE A 288 29.17 -0.31 22.19
CA PHE A 288 28.58 0.75 21.37
C PHE A 288 29.26 2.09 21.63
N TRP A 289 29.34 2.52 22.90
CA TRP A 289 29.91 3.80 23.27
C TRP A 289 31.40 3.90 22.94
N ALA A 290 32.15 2.80 22.99
CA ALA A 290 33.54 2.76 22.53
C ALA A 290 33.69 2.95 21.01
N MET A 291 32.68 2.58 20.21
CA MET A 291 32.65 2.74 18.75
C MET A 291 31.95 4.02 18.29
N TYR A 292 31.16 4.66 19.16
CA TYR A 292 30.29 5.78 18.79
C TYR A 292 31.08 7.03 18.42
N ASP A 293 30.81 7.54 17.22
CA ASP A 293 31.39 8.77 16.70
C ASP A 293 30.31 9.86 16.64
N ALA A 294 30.30 10.74 17.63
CA ALA A 294 29.34 11.85 17.74
C ALA A 294 29.50 12.92 16.64
N ALA A 295 30.64 12.97 15.94
CA ALA A 295 30.83 13.87 14.81
C ALA A 295 30.22 13.29 13.51
N GLY A 296 30.19 11.96 13.41
CA GLY A 296 29.67 11.23 12.25
C GLY A 296 28.21 10.78 12.38
N TRP A 297 27.70 10.61 13.60
CA TRP A 297 26.40 9.98 13.85
C TRP A 297 25.60 10.74 14.88
N SER A 298 24.28 10.62 14.77
CA SER A 298 23.34 11.13 15.75
C SER A 298 22.36 10.05 16.19
N LEU A 299 21.90 10.18 17.42
CA LEU A 299 20.95 9.29 18.05
C LEU A 299 19.61 10.01 18.22
N TRP A 300 18.51 9.29 17.97
CA TRP A 300 17.16 9.84 18.00
C TRP A 300 16.18 8.88 18.65
N PHE A 301 15.36 9.40 19.56
CA PHE A 301 14.14 8.74 20.02
C PHE A 301 13.00 9.05 19.07
N CYS A 302 12.13 8.06 18.87
CA CYS A 302 10.86 8.23 18.17
C CYS A 302 9.69 7.70 19.00
N ASP A 303 8.64 8.52 19.14
CA ASP A 303 7.37 8.13 19.75
C ASP A 303 6.25 8.30 18.73
N TYR A 304 5.39 7.30 18.57
CA TYR A 304 4.27 7.39 17.64
C TYR A 304 3.18 8.32 18.17
N MET A 305 2.70 9.24 17.32
CA MET A 305 1.76 10.30 17.72
C MET A 305 0.33 9.80 17.97
N TYR A 306 -0.08 8.69 17.35
CA TYR A 306 -1.47 8.22 17.32
C TYR A 306 -1.65 6.86 18.05
N ASN A 307 -1.02 6.73 19.22
CA ASN A 307 -1.02 5.47 19.97
C ASN A 307 -2.42 4.99 20.38
N ASP A 308 -3.36 5.91 20.57
CA ASP A 308 -4.75 5.61 20.96
C ASP A 308 -5.51 4.81 19.90
N GLU A 309 -5.10 4.88 18.63
CA GLU A 309 -5.67 4.13 17.50
C GLU A 309 -5.21 2.66 17.46
N ASN A 310 -4.12 2.33 18.13
CA ASN A 310 -3.50 1.01 18.10
C ASN A 310 -4.22 0.01 19.02
N LYS A 311 -5.41 -0.46 18.64
CA LYS A 311 -6.23 -1.35 19.51
C LYS A 311 -5.86 -2.83 19.46
N LYS A 312 -5.04 -3.28 18.51
CA LYS A 312 -4.73 -4.71 18.31
C LYS A 312 -3.24 -4.90 18.04
N GLY A 313 -2.57 -5.69 18.88
CA GLY A 313 -1.11 -5.87 18.83
C GLY A 313 -0.59 -6.36 17.48
N PHE A 314 -1.28 -7.29 16.82
CA PHE A 314 -0.85 -7.77 15.49
C PHE A 314 -0.97 -6.70 14.39
N MET A 315 -1.95 -5.79 14.49
CA MET A 315 -2.10 -4.69 13.52
C MET A 315 -1.02 -3.63 13.77
N THR A 316 -0.73 -3.35 15.03
CA THR A 316 0.37 -2.48 15.45
C THR A 316 1.72 -3.05 14.99
N ALA A 317 1.92 -4.38 15.10
CA ALA A 317 3.10 -5.07 14.58
C ALA A 317 3.23 -4.90 13.06
N ASN A 318 2.16 -5.13 12.29
CA ASN A 318 2.17 -4.91 10.84
C ASN A 318 2.49 -3.46 10.46
N LEU A 319 2.02 -2.49 11.24
CA LEU A 319 2.33 -1.06 11.06
C LEU A 319 3.83 -0.80 11.25
N VAL A 320 4.41 -1.31 12.34
CA VAL A 320 5.85 -1.17 12.65
C VAL A 320 6.73 -1.93 11.66
N SER A 321 6.40 -3.16 11.30
CA SER A 321 7.13 -3.92 10.28
C SER A 321 7.08 -3.20 8.93
N GLY A 322 5.93 -2.61 8.58
CA GLY A 322 5.80 -1.77 7.40
C GLY A 322 6.72 -0.55 7.46
N PHE A 323 6.79 0.14 8.60
CA PHE A 323 7.68 1.28 8.81
C PHE A 323 9.14 0.89 8.57
N ILE A 324 9.59 -0.22 9.15
CA ILE A 324 10.95 -0.74 9.02
C ILE A 324 11.27 -1.15 7.58
N GLN A 325 10.34 -1.82 6.88
CA GLN A 325 10.51 -2.17 5.47
C GLN A 325 10.67 -0.94 4.56
N ARG A 326 10.00 0.17 4.90
CA ARG A 326 10.10 1.44 4.16
C ARG A 326 11.40 2.21 4.46
N CYS A 327 12.15 1.84 5.48
CA CYS A 327 13.46 2.40 5.79
C CYS A 327 14.62 1.76 5.01
N ASP A 328 14.38 0.80 4.10
CA ASP A 328 15.43 -0.01 3.47
C ASP A 328 16.52 0.79 2.73
N GLU A 329 16.17 1.95 2.16
CA GLU A 329 17.13 2.87 1.52
C GLU A 329 18.18 3.42 2.51
N LEU A 330 17.86 3.42 3.80
CA LEU A 330 18.74 3.83 4.90
C LEU A 330 19.52 2.65 5.49
N ARG A 331 19.41 1.43 4.94
CA ARG A 331 20.05 0.24 5.53
C ARG A 331 21.55 0.43 5.70
N LYS A 332 22.22 1.18 4.83
CA LYS A 332 23.67 1.48 4.95
C LYS A 332 24.01 2.64 5.90
N TYR A 333 23.01 3.40 6.35
CA TYR A 333 23.18 4.69 7.03
C TYR A 333 22.38 4.81 8.33
N ALA A 334 21.70 3.74 8.73
CA ALA A 334 20.87 3.71 9.92
C ALA A 334 20.85 2.33 10.60
N PHE A 335 20.63 2.36 11.90
CA PHE A 335 20.31 1.21 12.73
C PHE A 335 19.23 1.65 13.72
N GLY A 336 18.27 0.80 14.03
CA GLY A 336 17.23 1.17 14.99
C GLY A 336 16.48 -0.01 15.56
N ASN A 337 15.79 0.24 16.67
CA ASN A 337 14.85 -0.70 17.26
C ASN A 337 13.52 0.00 17.51
N MET A 338 12.43 -0.70 17.18
CA MET A 338 11.07 -0.25 17.41
C MET A 338 10.39 -1.22 18.38
N SER A 339 9.98 -0.72 19.53
CA SER A 339 9.30 -1.46 20.59
C SER A 339 7.81 -1.16 20.59
N ILE A 340 7.00 -2.24 20.63
CA ILE A 340 5.56 -2.17 20.83
C ILE A 340 5.29 -2.56 22.28
N LEU A 341 4.77 -1.63 23.06
CA LEU A 341 4.49 -1.80 24.48
C LEU A 341 2.98 -1.92 24.72
N LYS A 342 2.58 -2.79 25.65
CA LYS A 342 1.17 -2.88 26.08
C LYS A 342 0.81 -1.63 26.90
N GLY A 343 -0.34 -1.02 26.58
CA GLY A 343 -0.87 0.11 27.34
C GLY A 343 -1.49 -0.34 28.67
N GLU A 344 -1.65 0.61 29.59
CA GLU A 344 -2.33 0.36 30.86
C GLU A 344 -3.77 -0.14 30.60
N ASN A 345 -4.14 -1.27 31.19
CA ASN A 345 -5.42 -1.98 31.00
C ASN A 345 -5.67 -2.53 29.58
N ASP A 346 -4.63 -2.79 28.78
CA ASP A 346 -4.74 -3.35 27.41
C ASP A 346 -5.63 -2.52 26.45
N ALA A 347 -5.82 -1.23 26.75
CA ALA A 347 -6.73 -0.37 25.98
C ALA A 347 -6.20 0.02 24.59
N PHE A 348 -4.86 0.07 24.42
CA PHE A 348 -4.15 0.30 23.16
C PHE A 348 -2.66 -0.01 23.32
N PHE A 349 -1.92 -0.12 22.21
CA PHE A 349 -0.49 -0.39 22.17
C PHE A 349 0.29 0.89 21.87
N THR A 350 1.34 1.16 22.63
CA THR A 350 2.22 2.31 22.40
C THR A 350 3.46 1.89 21.62
N ILE A 351 3.86 2.69 20.64
CA ILE A 351 5.07 2.44 19.85
C ILE A 351 6.14 3.46 20.23
N LYS A 352 7.30 2.95 20.67
CA LYS A 352 8.52 3.71 20.95
C LYS A 352 9.68 3.15 20.14
N GLY A 353 10.72 3.93 19.90
CA GLY A 353 11.93 3.43 19.26
C GLY A 353 13.13 4.33 19.41
N ALA A 354 14.30 3.78 19.10
CA ALA A 354 15.57 4.50 19.12
C ALA A 354 16.38 4.19 17.86
N TRP A 355 16.90 5.23 17.23
CA TRP A 355 17.57 5.20 15.93
C TRP A 355 18.93 5.85 15.97
N LEU A 356 19.93 5.14 15.46
CA LEU A 356 21.24 5.64 15.08
C LEU A 356 21.22 6.05 13.61
N MET A 357 21.55 7.30 13.32
CA MET A 357 21.47 7.90 11.98
C MET A 357 22.80 8.52 11.57
N ARG A 358 23.18 8.33 10.32
CA ARG A 358 24.38 8.97 9.76
C ARG A 358 24.18 10.48 9.61
N GLY A 359 25.15 11.24 10.12
CA GLY A 359 25.10 12.71 10.16
C GLY A 359 24.32 13.23 11.36
N ASP A 360 24.08 14.54 11.39
CA ASP A 360 23.52 15.23 12.57
C ASP A 360 22.00 15.52 12.49
N SER A 361 21.35 15.00 11.45
CA SER A 361 19.96 15.33 11.15
C SER A 361 19.11 14.08 10.98
N ILE A 362 17.88 14.13 11.49
CA ILE A 362 16.86 13.11 11.24
C ILE A 362 16.19 13.27 9.88
N GLN A 363 16.46 14.37 9.16
CA GLN A 363 15.86 14.66 7.86
C GLN A 363 15.97 13.51 6.84
N PRO A 364 17.06 12.73 6.75
CA PRO A 364 17.11 11.58 5.86
C PRO A 364 16.05 10.50 6.18
N MET A 365 15.71 10.31 7.46
CA MET A 365 14.59 9.44 7.88
C MET A 365 13.25 10.02 7.42
N LEU A 366 13.06 11.33 7.63
CA LEU A 366 11.88 12.07 7.20
C LEU A 366 11.69 12.05 5.67
N ASP A 367 12.78 12.12 4.92
CA ASP A 367 12.79 12.13 3.47
C ASP A 367 12.60 10.73 2.87
N SER A 368 13.17 9.70 3.50
CA SER A 368 13.16 8.33 2.97
C SER A 368 11.90 7.56 3.37
N ASN A 369 11.36 7.81 4.57
CA ASN A 369 10.17 7.13 5.07
C ASN A 369 9.09 8.15 5.48
N PRO A 370 8.05 8.37 4.66
CA PRO A 370 6.99 9.33 4.96
C PRO A 370 6.24 9.05 6.28
N ASP A 371 6.20 7.80 6.73
CA ASP A 371 5.53 7.44 7.98
C ASP A 371 6.27 7.96 9.20
N SER A 372 7.54 8.33 9.07
CA SER A 372 8.31 8.96 10.15
C SER A 372 7.72 10.31 10.58
N ALA A 373 6.90 10.95 9.74
CA ALA A 373 6.15 12.15 10.12
C ALA A 373 5.06 11.87 11.19
N SER A 374 4.62 10.61 11.32
CA SER A 374 3.70 10.17 12.37
C SER A 374 4.39 9.89 13.71
N TYR A 375 5.70 10.16 13.79
CA TYR A 375 6.50 10.01 15.01
C TYR A 375 7.07 11.36 15.42
N THR A 376 7.07 11.63 16.73
CA THR A 376 7.86 12.74 17.29
C THR A 376 9.30 12.30 17.41
N TRP A 377 10.23 13.12 16.93
CA TRP A 377 11.65 12.84 16.98
C TRP A 377 12.34 13.74 17.99
N LYS A 378 13.01 13.14 18.98
CA LYS A 378 13.84 13.84 19.96
C LYS A 378 15.28 13.37 19.78
N LYS A 379 16.21 14.32 19.59
CA LYS A 379 17.63 14.00 19.55
C LYS A 379 18.10 13.59 20.94
N VAL A 380 18.84 12.50 21.04
CA VAL A 380 19.36 11.97 22.31
C VAL A 380 20.51 12.86 22.77
N ASP A 381 20.47 13.30 24.03
CA ASP A 381 21.60 13.98 24.65
C ASP A 381 22.57 12.96 25.26
N ILE A 382 23.72 12.77 24.60
CA ILE A 382 24.76 11.82 25.04
C ILE A 382 25.47 12.24 26.33
N ASN A 383 25.22 13.43 26.88
CA ASN A 383 25.75 13.83 28.18
C ASN A 383 24.73 13.63 29.31
N ASN A 384 23.48 13.31 28.97
CA ASN A 384 22.43 13.05 29.93
C ASN A 384 22.32 11.55 30.21
N GLU A 385 22.62 11.16 31.45
CA GLU A 385 22.57 9.76 31.90
C GLU A 385 21.17 9.14 31.79
N ALA A 386 20.10 9.93 31.90
CA ALA A 386 18.73 9.44 31.71
C ALA A 386 18.45 9.08 30.24
N ASP A 387 18.89 9.91 29.30
CA ASP A 387 18.77 9.65 27.86
C ASP A 387 19.64 8.44 27.44
N LYS A 388 20.83 8.27 28.01
CA LYS A 388 21.64 7.05 27.77
C LYS A 388 20.95 5.79 28.29
N LYS A 389 20.30 5.88 29.45
CA LYS A 389 19.55 4.76 30.02
C LYS A 389 18.34 4.42 29.15
N GLU A 390 17.57 5.40 28.71
CA GLU A 390 16.41 5.18 27.82
C GLU A 390 16.84 4.55 26.49
N LEU A 391 17.96 4.98 25.92
CA LEU A 391 18.55 4.36 24.73
C LEU A 391 18.91 2.88 24.96
N ALA A 392 19.57 2.59 26.08
CA ALA A 392 19.91 1.22 26.45
C ALA A 392 18.65 0.37 26.66
N ASP A 393 17.63 0.88 27.34
CA ASP A 393 16.37 0.17 27.54
C ASP A 393 15.69 -0.13 26.18
N LEU A 394 15.61 0.83 25.25
CA LEU A 394 15.01 0.65 23.93
C LEU A 394 15.78 -0.32 23.03
N TRP A 395 17.09 -0.47 23.21
CA TRP A 395 17.90 -1.41 22.42
C TRP A 395 18.08 -2.77 23.09
N CYS A 396 17.98 -2.87 24.41
CA CYS A 396 18.46 -4.04 25.15
C CYS A 396 17.40 -4.68 26.06
N ALA A 397 16.30 -3.99 26.38
CA ALA A 397 15.28 -4.56 27.26
C ALA A 397 14.56 -5.75 26.63
N SER A 398 14.39 -6.81 27.42
CA SER A 398 13.71 -8.05 27.02
C SER A 398 12.28 -8.17 27.57
N GLU A 399 11.97 -7.52 28.68
CA GLU A 399 10.69 -7.71 29.39
C GLU A 399 9.86 -6.43 29.48
N THR A 400 10.45 -5.33 29.96
CA THR A 400 9.73 -4.07 30.18
C THR A 400 10.54 -2.84 29.78
N ILE A 401 9.84 -1.81 29.31
CA ILE A 401 10.38 -0.46 29.05
C ILE A 401 9.44 0.53 29.72
N ASP A 402 9.98 1.44 30.55
CA ASP A 402 9.20 2.40 31.35
C ASP A 402 8.06 1.75 32.19
N GLY A 403 8.29 0.53 32.68
CA GLY A 403 7.30 -0.23 33.43
C GLY A 403 6.16 -0.85 32.60
N LYS A 404 6.21 -0.75 31.27
CA LYS A 404 5.26 -1.39 30.34
C LYS A 404 5.84 -2.66 29.75
N GLU A 405 5.02 -3.70 29.65
CA GLU A 405 5.40 -4.98 29.05
C GLU A 405 5.63 -4.83 27.54
N ILE A 406 6.73 -5.40 27.05
CA ILE A 406 7.04 -5.45 25.62
C ILE A 406 6.18 -6.53 24.96
N ASN A 407 5.34 -6.13 24.00
CA ASN A 407 4.60 -7.07 23.15
C ASN A 407 5.49 -7.65 22.05
N SER A 408 6.28 -6.80 21.40
CA SER A 408 7.20 -7.20 20.33
C SER A 408 8.24 -6.10 20.08
N ASN A 409 9.44 -6.50 19.67
CA ASN A 409 10.51 -5.61 19.22
C ASN A 409 10.86 -5.92 17.77
N GLU A 410 11.08 -4.89 16.97
CA GLU A 410 11.45 -5.01 15.57
C GLU A 410 12.72 -4.21 15.30
N VAL A 411 13.79 -4.93 14.92
CA VAL A 411 15.12 -4.35 14.73
C VAL A 411 15.37 -4.04 13.26
N PHE A 412 15.72 -2.80 12.95
CA PHE A 412 16.23 -2.37 11.66
C PHE A 412 17.76 -2.44 11.63
N LYS A 413 18.28 -3.33 10.79
CA LYS A 413 19.72 -3.56 10.60
C LYS A 413 20.06 -3.86 9.14
#